data_AF-A0A660M1K7-F1
#
_entry.id   AF-A0A660M1K7-F1
#
_cell.length_a   1.000
_cell.length_b   1.000
_cell.length_c   1.000
_cell.angle_alpha   90.00
_cell.angle_beta   90.00
_cell.angle_gamma   90.00
#
_symmetry.space_group_name_H-M   'P 1'
#
loop_
_entity.id
_entity.type
_entity.pdbx_description
1 polymer ?
#
loop_
_entity_poly.entity_id
_entity_poly.type
_entity_poly.pdbx_seq_one_letter_code
_entity_poly.pdbx_strand_id
1 'polypeptide(L)'
;MSETNEALSEIKKLRSEVDQQGEMLDALVRYDPRVRDSILEEFKKDRVLAEVYLLFDGNRTQQQIVENMKTLNIKGASAPMITRKIDKLRNTMRVITPVAQEGKSWIYTHSRLGRALSLTKNIRKMHNLDVQ
;
A
#
# COMPACT_ATOMS: atom_id res chain seq x y z
N MET A 1 -21.29 9.33 -33.95
CA MET A 1 -21.46 10.15 -32.72
C MET A 1 -22.32 9.45 -31.66
N SER A 2 -23.32 8.61 -31.99
CA SER A 2 -24.07 7.81 -30.99
C SER A 2 -23.19 6.77 -30.29
N GLU A 3 -22.39 6.03 -31.03
CA GLU A 3 -21.50 4.97 -30.51
C GLU A 3 -20.48 5.51 -29.50
N THR A 4 -19.95 6.71 -29.72
CA THR A 4 -19.04 7.38 -28.78
C THR A 4 -19.74 7.78 -27.48
N ASN A 5 -21.01 8.18 -27.55
CA ASN A 5 -21.80 8.56 -26.38
C ASN A 5 -22.23 7.34 -25.56
N GLU A 6 -22.54 6.22 -26.21
CA GLU A 6 -22.83 4.93 -25.57
C GLU A 6 -21.58 4.40 -24.86
N ALA A 7 -20.41 4.39 -25.53
CA ALA A 7 -19.15 3.99 -24.92
C ALA A 7 -18.77 4.83 -23.70
N LEU A 8 -18.97 6.16 -23.76
CA LEU A 8 -18.74 7.05 -22.61
C LEU A 8 -19.72 6.78 -21.45
N SER A 9 -20.96 6.41 -21.76
CA SER A 9 -21.97 6.04 -20.75
C SER A 9 -21.59 4.74 -20.05
N GLU A 10 -21.13 3.73 -20.80
CA GLU A 10 -20.66 2.46 -20.24
C GLU A 10 -19.44 2.65 -19.34
N ILE A 11 -18.46 3.47 -19.75
CA ILE A 11 -17.29 3.80 -18.91
C ILE A 11 -17.72 4.45 -17.59
N LYS A 12 -18.72 5.35 -17.61
CA LYS A 12 -19.24 5.97 -16.39
C LYS A 12 -19.90 4.96 -15.46
N LYS A 13 -20.68 4.02 -16.01
CA LYS A 13 -21.29 2.94 -15.21
C LYS A 13 -20.24 2.04 -14.58
N LEU A 14 -19.25 1.58 -15.36
CA LEU A 14 -18.16 0.75 -14.86
C LEU A 14 -17.38 1.46 -13.74
N ARG A 15 -17.11 2.75 -13.91
CA ARG A 15 -16.46 3.55 -12.85
C ARG A 15 -17.30 3.58 -11.58
N SER A 16 -18.61 3.84 -11.71
CA SER A 16 -19.53 3.86 -10.56
C SER A 16 -19.59 2.51 -9.84
N GLU A 17 -19.59 1.40 -10.58
CA GLU A 17 -19.58 0.05 -10.00
C GLU A 17 -18.28 -0.22 -9.24
N VAL A 18 -17.13 0.17 -9.80
CA VAL A 18 -15.83 0.05 -9.12
C VAL A 18 -15.78 0.88 -7.85
N ASP A 19 -16.35 2.09 -7.87
CA ASP A 19 -16.42 2.96 -6.68
C ASP A 19 -17.30 2.33 -5.59
N GLN A 20 -18.49 1.82 -5.95
CA GLN A 20 -19.39 1.11 -5.03
C GLN A 20 -18.76 -0.15 -4.43
N GLN A 21 -18.06 -0.95 -5.25
CA GLN A 21 -17.31 -2.12 -4.76
C GLN A 21 -16.21 -1.70 -3.77
N GLY A 22 -15.52 -0.58 -4.04
CA GLY A 22 -14.54 -0.02 -3.13
C GLY A 22 -15.14 0.41 -1.79
N GLU A 23 -16.30 1.06 -1.79
CA GLU A 23 -17.00 1.45 -0.57
C GLU A 23 -17.49 0.25 0.24
N MET A 24 -18.02 -0.77 -0.44
CA MET A 24 -18.42 -2.02 0.20
C MET A 24 -17.23 -2.73 0.85
N LEU A 25 -16.09 -2.82 0.16
CA LEU A 25 -14.85 -3.37 0.72
C LEU A 25 -14.43 -2.61 1.98
N ASP A 26 -14.45 -1.28 1.94
CA ASP A 26 -14.09 -0.47 3.10
C ASP A 26 -15.03 -0.73 4.29
N ALA A 27 -16.34 -0.86 4.04
CA ALA A 27 -17.33 -1.16 5.07
C ALA A 27 -17.11 -2.55 5.69
N LEU A 28 -16.89 -3.58 4.87
CA LEU A 28 -16.65 -4.95 5.33
C LEU A 28 -15.37 -5.04 6.18
N VAL A 29 -14.31 -4.40 5.73
CA VAL A 29 -13.02 -4.41 6.42
C VAL A 29 -13.05 -3.61 7.72
N ARG A 30 -13.88 -2.56 7.81
CA ARG A 30 -14.14 -1.85 9.08
C ARG A 30 -15.02 -2.63 10.03
N TYR A 31 -15.94 -3.44 9.51
CA TYR A 31 -16.84 -4.26 10.31
C TYR A 31 -16.11 -5.44 10.97
N ASP A 32 -15.19 -6.10 10.27
CA ASP A 32 -14.41 -7.21 10.84
C ASP A 32 -12.98 -6.78 11.26
N PRO A 33 -12.73 -6.51 12.55
CA PRO A 33 -11.42 -6.06 13.03
C PRO A 33 -10.34 -7.12 12.86
N ARG A 34 -10.68 -8.41 12.70
CA ARG A 34 -9.70 -9.50 12.57
C ARG A 34 -8.83 -9.32 11.33
N VAL A 35 -9.36 -8.75 10.26
CA VAL A 35 -8.59 -8.46 9.03
C VAL A 35 -7.48 -7.45 9.33
N ARG A 36 -7.84 -6.35 10.01
CA ARG A 36 -6.87 -5.34 10.45
C ARG A 36 -5.83 -5.95 11.36
N ASP A 37 -6.27 -6.66 12.38
CA ASP A 37 -5.39 -7.14 13.44
C ASP A 37 -4.42 -8.21 12.91
N SER A 38 -4.85 -9.07 11.99
CA SER A 38 -3.97 -10.04 11.30
C SER A 38 -2.89 -9.34 10.47
N ILE A 39 -3.25 -8.26 9.76
CA ILE A 39 -2.29 -7.47 8.97
C ILE A 39 -1.30 -6.74 9.89
N LEU A 40 -1.79 -6.14 10.98
CA LEU A 40 -0.97 -5.42 11.95
C LEU A 40 0.00 -6.34 12.68
N GLU A 41 -0.38 -7.59 12.95
CA GLU A 41 0.49 -8.57 13.57
C GLU A 41 1.72 -8.89 12.70
N GLU A 42 1.58 -8.89 11.36
CA GLU A 42 2.73 -9.03 10.46
C GLU A 42 3.69 -7.84 10.54
N PHE A 43 3.16 -6.62 10.69
CA PHE A 43 3.97 -5.41 10.89
C PHE A 43 4.63 -5.35 12.27
N LYS A 44 4.03 -5.98 13.28
CA LYS A 44 4.59 -6.08 14.63
C LYS A 44 5.79 -7.01 14.66
N LYS A 45 5.69 -8.16 13.99
CA LYS A 45 6.77 -9.17 13.92
C LYS A 45 7.96 -8.70 13.08
N ASP A 46 7.73 -7.80 12.14
CA ASP A 46 8.72 -7.40 11.13
C ASP A 46 8.83 -5.89 11.02
N ARG A 47 9.75 -5.32 11.79
CA ARG A 47 10.02 -3.88 11.75
C ARG A 47 10.47 -3.40 10.37
N VAL A 48 11.25 -4.19 9.62
CA VAL A 48 11.71 -3.79 8.28
C VAL A 48 10.52 -3.66 7.33
N LEU A 49 9.54 -4.57 7.41
CA LEU A 49 8.30 -4.50 6.64
C LEU A 49 7.51 -3.22 6.97
N ALA A 50 7.43 -2.85 8.26
CA ALA A 50 6.77 -1.63 8.71
C ALA A 50 7.45 -0.36 8.17
N GLU A 51 8.76 -0.26 8.32
CA GLU A 51 9.54 0.90 7.85
C GLU A 51 9.43 1.04 6.33
N VAL A 52 9.57 -0.06 5.57
CA VAL A 52 9.38 -0.05 4.11
C VAL A 52 7.97 0.43 3.73
N TYR A 53 6.94 -0.04 4.44
CA TYR A 53 5.56 0.38 4.16
C TYR A 53 5.34 1.88 4.38
N LEU A 54 5.97 2.46 5.41
CA LEU A 54 5.86 3.89 5.72
C LEU A 54 6.59 4.79 4.71
N LEU A 55 7.49 4.24 3.90
CA LEU A 55 8.20 4.98 2.85
C LEU A 55 7.41 5.10 1.53
N PHE A 56 6.25 4.48 1.39
CA PHE A 56 5.43 4.64 0.18
C PHE A 56 4.58 5.92 0.26
N ASP A 57 4.85 6.84 -0.65
CA ASP A 57 4.17 8.13 -0.77
C ASP A 57 3.64 8.42 -2.19
N GLY A 58 3.86 7.52 -3.14
CA GLY A 58 3.50 7.73 -4.54
C GLY A 58 4.48 8.58 -5.35
N ASN A 59 5.64 8.95 -4.78
CA ASN A 59 6.67 9.73 -5.46
C ASN A 59 8.00 8.97 -5.56
N ARG A 60 8.31 8.13 -4.57
CA ARG A 60 9.58 7.40 -4.53
C ARG A 60 9.53 6.10 -5.33
N THR A 61 10.57 5.87 -6.12
CA THR A 61 10.80 4.58 -6.79
C THR A 61 11.23 3.51 -5.80
N GLN A 62 11.03 2.25 -6.15
CA GLN A 62 11.54 1.11 -5.38
C GLN A 62 13.05 1.20 -5.12
N GLN A 63 13.84 1.69 -6.08
CA GLN A 63 15.28 1.88 -5.89
C GLN A 63 15.58 2.95 -4.83
N GLN A 64 14.90 4.09 -4.87
CA GLN A 64 15.05 5.14 -3.86
C GLN A 64 14.62 4.67 -2.46
N ILE A 65 13.59 3.83 -2.37
CA ILE A 65 13.19 3.21 -1.09
C ILE A 65 14.30 2.29 -0.57
N VAL A 66 14.89 1.47 -1.44
CA VAL A 66 16.01 0.60 -1.08
C VAL A 66 17.21 1.41 -0.58
N GLU A 67 17.52 2.53 -1.22
CA GLU A 67 18.60 3.44 -0.82
C GLU A 67 18.31 4.12 0.53
N ASN A 68 17.11 4.64 0.72
CA ASN A 68 16.68 5.24 1.99
C ASN A 68 16.75 4.27 3.17
N MET A 69 16.39 3.01 2.95
CA MET A 69 16.49 1.99 3.99
C MET A 69 17.94 1.69 4.40
N LYS A 70 18.89 1.82 3.46
CA LYS A 70 20.33 1.70 3.76
C LYS A 70 20.83 2.89 4.55
N THR A 71 20.43 4.12 4.19
CA THR A 71 20.88 5.34 4.88
C THR A 71 20.35 5.42 6.32
N LEU A 72 19.13 4.91 6.57
CA LEU A 72 18.55 4.80 7.92
C LEU A 72 19.22 3.72 8.81
N ASN A 73 20.22 2.98 8.27
CA ASN A 73 20.97 1.94 8.96
C ASN A 73 20.11 0.88 9.68
N ILE A 74 18.96 0.54 9.08
CA ILE A 74 18.05 -0.45 9.63
C ILE A 74 18.69 -1.84 9.45
N LYS A 75 19.03 -2.49 10.57
CA LYS A 75 19.61 -3.85 10.57
C LYS A 75 18.73 -4.81 9.78
N GLY A 76 19.33 -5.50 8.81
CA GLY A 76 18.65 -6.49 7.95
C GLY A 76 18.12 -5.94 6.62
N ALA A 77 18.20 -4.64 6.35
CA ALA A 77 17.64 -4.03 5.15
C ALA A 77 18.51 -4.18 3.88
N SER A 78 18.83 -5.42 3.47
CA SER A 78 19.47 -5.65 2.17
C SER A 78 18.51 -5.43 1.01
N ALA A 79 19.01 -5.02 -0.16
CA ALA A 79 18.18 -4.76 -1.34
C ALA A 79 17.28 -5.96 -1.73
N PRO A 80 17.77 -7.22 -1.77
CA PRO A 80 16.91 -8.37 -2.04
C PRO A 80 15.87 -8.65 -0.94
N MET A 81 16.17 -8.29 0.32
CA MET A 81 15.18 -8.40 1.38
C MET A 81 14.07 -7.37 1.20
N ILE A 82 14.42 -6.11 0.93
CA ILE A 82 13.46 -5.03 0.72
C ILE A 82 12.55 -5.36 -0.47
N THR A 83 13.10 -5.77 -1.62
CA THR A 83 12.29 -6.21 -2.76
C THR A 83 11.28 -7.30 -2.36
N ARG A 84 11.70 -8.32 -1.59
CA ARG A 84 10.77 -9.35 -1.08
C ARG A 84 9.70 -8.78 -0.14
N LYS A 85 10.01 -7.76 0.67
CA LYS A 85 9.00 -7.06 1.50
C LYS A 85 8.01 -6.30 0.62
N ILE A 86 8.48 -5.61 -0.42
CA ILE A 86 7.62 -4.91 -1.38
C ILE A 86 6.69 -5.92 -2.08
N ASP A 87 7.21 -7.05 -2.54
CA ASP A 87 6.42 -8.11 -3.14
C ASP A 87 5.37 -8.67 -2.17
N LYS A 88 5.72 -8.87 -0.89
CA LYS A 88 4.76 -9.28 0.15
C LYS A 88 3.66 -8.25 0.33
N LEU A 89 4.01 -6.96 0.45
CA LEU A 89 3.05 -5.87 0.62
C LEU A 89 2.09 -5.75 -0.57
N ARG A 90 2.61 -5.95 -1.79
CA ARG A 90 1.85 -5.87 -3.04
C ARG A 90 1.01 -7.10 -3.32
N ASN A 91 1.58 -8.29 -3.22
CA ASN A 91 1.00 -9.52 -3.75
C ASN A 91 0.24 -10.31 -2.70
N THR A 92 0.75 -10.35 -1.47
CA THR A 92 0.15 -11.12 -0.37
C THR A 92 -0.81 -10.24 0.44
N MET A 93 -0.33 -9.08 0.90
CA MET A 93 -1.10 -8.22 1.81
C MET A 93 -2.00 -7.23 1.06
N ARG A 94 -1.70 -6.93 -0.21
CA ARG A 94 -2.47 -6.00 -1.07
C ARG A 94 -2.64 -4.60 -0.45
N VAL A 95 -1.67 -4.17 0.36
CA VAL A 95 -1.70 -2.89 1.10
C VAL A 95 -1.00 -1.75 0.37
N ILE A 96 -0.36 -2.04 -0.77
CA ILE A 96 0.24 -1.05 -1.68
C ILE A 96 -0.19 -1.33 -3.13
N THR A 97 -0.20 -0.30 -3.97
CA THR A 97 -0.50 -0.39 -5.40
C THR A 97 0.53 0.36 -6.23
N PRO A 98 0.97 -0.15 -7.38
CA PRO A 98 1.79 0.61 -8.32
C PRO A 98 0.98 1.77 -8.89
N VAL A 99 1.62 2.92 -9.11
CA VAL A 99 1.00 4.12 -9.70
C VAL A 99 1.73 4.64 -10.93
N ALA A 100 3.04 4.41 -11.01
CA ALA A 100 3.87 4.82 -12.12
C ALA A 100 5.13 3.96 -12.20
N GLN A 101 5.86 4.07 -13.30
CA GLN A 101 7.16 3.43 -13.49
C GLN A 101 8.16 4.45 -14.04
N GLU A 102 9.33 4.52 -13.42
CA GLU A 102 10.46 5.31 -13.90
C GLU A 102 11.58 4.38 -14.32
N GLY A 103 11.88 4.34 -15.62
CA GLY A 103 12.81 3.37 -16.19
C GLY A 103 12.37 1.93 -15.87
N LYS A 104 13.17 1.22 -15.08
CA LYS A 104 12.88 -0.15 -14.64
C LYS A 104 12.35 -0.25 -13.20
N SER A 105 12.11 0.88 -12.53
CA SER A 105 11.69 0.92 -11.12
C SER A 105 10.24 1.39 -10.96
N TRP A 106 9.48 0.69 -10.13
CA TRP A 106 8.08 1.03 -9.86
C TRP A 106 7.96 2.06 -8.74
N ILE A 107 6.98 2.95 -8.87
CA ILE A 107 6.51 3.85 -7.82
C ILE A 107 5.22 3.27 -7.25
N TYR A 108 5.12 3.22 -5.92
CA TYR A 108 3.98 2.66 -5.20
C TYR A 108 3.38 3.68 -4.24
N THR A 109 2.06 3.55 -4.02
CA THR A 109 1.32 4.25 -2.96
C THR A 109 0.55 3.25 -2.11
N HIS A 110 0.05 3.69 -0.95
CA HIS A 110 -0.85 2.87 -0.13
C HIS A 110 -2.11 2.51 -0.91
N SER A 111 -2.54 1.25 -0.84
CA SER A 111 -3.78 0.83 -1.48
C SER A 111 -5.00 1.37 -0.74
N ARG A 112 -6.18 1.26 -1.37
CA ARG A 112 -7.46 1.58 -0.71
C ARG A 112 -7.63 0.78 0.59
N LEU A 113 -7.32 -0.52 0.58
CA LEU A 113 -7.34 -1.38 1.75
C LEU A 113 -6.44 -0.85 2.88
N GLY A 114 -5.20 -0.49 2.55
CA GLY A 114 -4.26 0.06 3.55
C GLY A 114 -4.77 1.34 4.22
N ARG A 115 -5.42 2.21 3.43
CA ARG A 115 -6.07 3.43 3.94
C ARG A 115 -7.31 3.12 4.78
N ALA A 116 -8.20 2.25 4.30
CA ALA A 116 -9.43 1.86 5.00
C ALA A 116 -9.13 1.27 6.39
N LEU A 117 -8.04 0.53 6.49
CA LEU A 117 -7.53 -0.07 7.73
C LEU A 117 -6.72 0.90 8.61
N SER A 118 -6.48 2.13 8.17
CA SER A 118 -5.64 3.13 8.85
C SER A 118 -4.25 2.59 9.22
N LEU A 119 -3.64 1.78 8.35
CA LEU A 119 -2.40 1.06 8.69
C LEU A 119 -1.26 2.01 9.03
N THR A 120 -1.06 3.09 8.28
CA THR A 120 0.00 4.09 8.55
C THR A 120 -0.05 4.62 9.98
N LYS A 121 -1.24 5.02 10.45
CA LYS A 121 -1.45 5.52 11.83
C LYS A 121 -1.15 4.43 12.85
N ASN A 122 -1.66 3.22 12.64
CA ASN A 122 -1.50 2.11 13.57
C ASN A 122 -0.05 1.62 13.66
N ILE A 123 0.66 1.54 12.53
CA ILE A 123 2.06 1.13 12.46
C ILE A 123 2.94 2.15 13.17
N ARG A 124 2.74 3.46 12.94
CA ARG A 124 3.50 4.51 13.64
C ARG A 124 3.33 4.44 15.14
N LYS A 125 2.08 4.32 15.62
CA LYS A 125 1.77 4.14 17.04
C LYS A 125 2.42 2.88 17.60
N MET A 126 2.38 1.77 16.87
CA MET A 126 2.93 0.48 17.30
C MET A 126 4.45 0.51 17.49
N HIS A 127 5.17 1.20 16.60
CA HIS A 127 6.63 1.29 16.62
C HIS A 127 7.16 2.55 17.31
N ASN A 128 6.28 3.33 17.98
CA ASN A 128 6.60 4.61 18.61
C ASN A 128 7.27 5.62 17.65
N LEU A 129 6.84 5.64 16.39
CA LEU A 129 7.35 6.52 15.33
C LEU A 129 6.60 7.86 15.24
N ASP A 130 5.67 8.12 16.16
CA ASP A 130 4.95 9.39 16.31
C ASP A 130 5.66 10.38 17.26
N VAL A 131 6.88 10.05 17.71
CA VAL A 131 7.72 10.89 18.58
C VAL A 131 9.03 11.24 17.86
N GLN A 132 8.94 12.05 16.80
CA GLN A 132 10.04 12.83 16.24
C GLN A 132 9.49 14.15 15.67
#